data_AF-A0A815X8Q0-F1
#
_entry.id   AF-A0A815X8Q0-F1
#
_cell.length_a   1.000
_cell.length_b   1.000
_cell.length_c   1.000
_cell.angle_alpha   90.00
_cell.angle_beta   90.00
_cell.angle_gamma   90.00
#
_symmetry.space_group_name_H-M   'P 1'
#
loop_
_entity.id
_entity.type
_entity.pdbx_description
1 polymer ?
#
loop_
_entity_poly.entity_id
_entity_poly.type
_entity_poly.pdbx_seq_one_letter_code
_entity_poly.pdbx_strand_id
1 'polypeptide(L)'
;ADAKDWFFDNYHFVPSWSLFVQKLLDTFESSSKADIAFNRLRQYQQSLHQDVRQYYFELMKLCKEANPLMDESSKLQYLKDGLKSSLRFDILLKNPTTTEEFLKYAQKIEELRSLDEQQGMMEQSSQQQPNLITTSARSSNSLANYARTSQTNN
;
A
#
# COMPACT_ATOMS: atom_id res chain seq x y z
N ALA A 1 17.24 18.10 30.32
CA ALA A 1 17.70 19.29 31.04
C ALA A 1 16.88 20.48 30.55
N ASP A 2 16.43 21.35 31.43
CA ASP A 2 15.77 22.60 31.03
C ASP A 2 16.80 23.47 30.28
N ALA A 3 16.37 24.17 29.22
CA ALA A 3 17.29 24.96 28.38
C ALA A 3 17.98 26.07 29.18
N LYS A 4 17.30 26.54 30.24
CA LYS A 4 17.82 27.50 31.20
C LYS A 4 19.00 26.93 32.00
N ASP A 5 18.86 25.75 32.56
CA ASP A 5 19.89 25.14 33.42
C ASP A 5 21.14 24.82 32.61
N TRP A 6 20.95 24.26 31.40
CA TRP A 6 22.06 24.02 30.48
C TRP A 6 22.83 25.30 30.13
N PHE A 7 22.14 26.43 29.91
CA PHE A 7 22.80 27.70 29.59
C PHE A 7 23.72 28.16 30.72
N PHE A 8 23.24 28.16 31.96
CA PHE A 8 24.03 28.59 33.11
C PHE A 8 25.21 27.65 33.37
N ASP A 9 25.05 26.35 33.16
CA ASP A 9 26.13 25.37 33.29
C ASP A 9 27.20 25.50 32.20
N ASN A 10 26.82 25.98 31.01
CA ASN A 10 27.70 26.01 29.83
C ASN A 10 28.23 27.40 29.47
N TYR A 11 27.68 28.48 30.05
CA TYR A 11 28.00 29.88 29.73
C TYR A 11 29.51 30.19 29.81
N HIS A 12 30.21 29.61 30.79
CA HIS A 12 31.65 29.82 30.96
C HIS A 12 32.52 29.16 29.87
N PHE A 13 31.95 28.22 29.11
CA PHE A 13 32.64 27.43 28.08
C PHE A 13 32.29 27.88 26.65
N VAL A 14 31.56 29.00 26.49
CA VAL A 14 31.11 29.55 25.20
C VAL A 14 31.50 31.03 25.05
N PRO A 15 32.81 31.34 24.90
CA PRO A 15 33.27 32.73 24.87
C PRO A 15 32.88 33.51 23.61
N SER A 16 32.35 32.85 22.58
CA SER A 16 31.88 33.50 21.35
C SER A 16 30.47 33.09 20.99
N TRP A 17 29.74 34.00 20.34
CA TRP A 17 28.39 33.74 19.83
C TRP A 17 28.35 32.53 18.88
N SER A 18 29.37 32.35 18.04
CA SER A 18 29.47 31.20 17.14
C SER A 18 29.56 29.87 17.88
N LEU A 19 30.38 29.78 18.93
CA LEU A 19 30.55 28.57 19.73
C LEU A 19 29.32 28.30 20.59
N PHE A 20 28.68 29.36 21.08
CA PHE A 20 27.40 29.26 21.78
C PHE A 20 26.31 28.65 20.88
N VAL A 21 26.11 29.21 19.68
CA VAL A 21 25.13 28.68 18.72
C VAL A 21 25.47 27.25 18.35
N GLN A 22 26.74 26.93 18.09
CA GLN A 22 27.15 25.56 17.77
C GLN A 22 26.84 24.57 18.89
N LYS A 23 27.17 24.89 20.15
CA LYS A 23 26.87 24.03 21.31
C LYS A 23 25.38 23.91 21.59
N LEU A 24 24.63 25.00 21.39
CA LEU A 24 23.18 25.02 21.53
C LEU A 24 22.53 24.07 20.52
N LEU A 25 22.95 24.16 19.25
CA LEU A 25 22.48 23.23 18.22
C LEU A 25 22.92 21.80 18.54
N ASP A 26 24.18 21.56 18.89
CA ASP A 26 24.65 20.20 19.21
C ASP A 26 23.87 19.56 20.38
N THR A 27 23.55 20.36 21.41
CA THR A 27 22.83 19.89 22.60
C THR A 27 21.34 19.66 22.33
N PHE A 28 20.68 20.52 21.55
CA PHE A 28 19.22 20.54 21.42
C PHE A 28 18.67 20.16 20.04
N GLU A 29 19.49 20.20 19.00
CA GLU A 29 19.07 19.94 17.62
C GLU A 29 19.19 18.46 17.21
N SER A 30 20.16 17.74 17.77
CA SER A 30 20.68 16.50 17.13
C SER A 30 19.92 15.22 17.49
N SER A 31 19.62 14.96 18.77
CA SER A 31 18.97 13.71 19.17
C SER A 31 17.49 13.69 18.83
N SER A 32 16.73 14.70 19.27
CA SER A 32 15.27 14.70 19.13
C SER A 32 14.79 14.68 17.68
N LYS A 33 15.40 15.46 16.78
CA LYS A 33 14.98 15.52 15.36
C LYS A 33 15.29 14.23 14.62
N ALA A 34 16.50 13.69 14.80
CA ALA A 34 16.89 12.43 14.19
C ALA A 34 16.03 11.28 14.73
N ASP A 35 15.80 11.23 16.05
CA ASP A 35 14.95 10.22 16.68
C ASP A 35 13.50 10.29 16.19
N ILE A 36 12.94 11.50 16.04
CA ILE A 36 11.60 11.68 15.46
C ILE A 36 11.57 11.20 14.00
N ALA A 37 12.58 11.55 13.20
CA ALA A 37 12.68 11.12 11.81
C ALA A 37 12.83 9.59 11.69
N PHE A 38 13.64 8.97 12.53
CA PHE A 38 13.79 7.51 12.62
C PHE A 38 12.49 6.82 13.03
N ASN A 39 11.80 7.34 14.04
CA ASN A 39 10.51 6.80 14.45
C ASN A 39 9.48 6.91 13.34
N ARG A 40 9.45 8.05 12.63
CA ARG A 40 8.59 8.26 11.47
C ARG A 40 8.90 7.27 10.35
N LEU A 41 10.18 7.07 10.02
CA LEU A 41 10.61 6.08 9.03
C LEU A 41 10.17 4.66 9.41
N ARG A 42 10.38 4.27 10.68
CA ARG A 42 10.04 2.94 11.18
C ARG A 42 8.54 2.64 11.14
N GLN A 43 7.71 3.66 11.35
CA GLN A 43 6.25 3.55 11.34
C GLN A 43 5.65 3.74 9.94
N TYR A 44 6.44 4.18 8.97
CA TYR A 44 5.94 4.50 7.65
C TYR A 44 5.55 3.24 6.86
N GLN A 45 4.29 3.20 6.43
CA GLN A 45 3.74 2.14 5.62
C GLN A 45 3.00 2.74 4.42
N GLN A 46 3.02 2.02 3.30
CA GLN A 46 2.28 2.36 2.10
C GLN A 46 0.79 2.39 2.44
N SER A 47 0.15 3.53 2.15
CA SER A 47 -1.29 3.67 2.38
C SER A 47 -2.09 2.92 1.32
N LEU A 48 -3.34 2.57 1.62
CA LEU A 48 -4.20 1.77 0.71
C LEU A 48 -4.32 2.38 -0.69
N HIS A 49 -4.48 3.71 -0.75
CA HIS A 49 -4.64 4.49 -1.98
C HIS A 49 -3.35 5.12 -2.48
N GLN A 50 -2.22 4.79 -1.88
CA GLN A 50 -0.93 5.34 -2.27
C GLN A 50 -0.27 4.44 -3.31
N ASP A 51 0.08 5.05 -4.44
CA ASP A 51 0.83 4.42 -5.52
C ASP A 51 2.24 4.04 -5.06
N VAL A 52 2.79 2.96 -5.60
CA VAL A 52 4.15 2.49 -5.28
C VAL A 52 5.19 3.58 -5.52
N ARG A 53 5.04 4.36 -6.59
CA ARG A 53 5.99 5.41 -6.94
C ARG A 53 6.03 6.51 -5.87
N GLN A 54 4.85 6.92 -5.39
CA GLN A 54 4.74 7.92 -4.33
C GLN A 54 5.33 7.38 -3.02
N TYR A 55 4.97 6.14 -2.66
CA TYR A 55 5.53 5.45 -1.50
C TYR A 55 7.05 5.40 -1.52
N TYR A 56 7.64 5.05 -2.68
CA TYR A 56 9.08 4.98 -2.86
C TYR A 56 9.76 6.33 -2.58
N PHE A 57 9.32 7.41 -3.21
CA PHE A 57 9.97 8.71 -3.07
C PHE A 57 9.82 9.30 -1.67
N GLU A 58 8.65 9.13 -1.04
CA GLU A 58 8.44 9.54 0.34
C GLU A 58 9.33 8.75 1.30
N LEU A 59 9.45 7.43 1.13
CA LEU A 59 10.36 6.64 1.96
C LEU A 59 11.82 7.05 1.74
N MET A 60 12.26 7.30 0.50
CA MET A 60 13.63 7.77 0.24
C MET A 60 13.92 9.11 0.91
N LYS A 61 12.93 10.01 0.95
CA LYS A 61 13.03 11.27 1.69
C LYS A 61 13.16 11.02 3.19
N LEU A 62 12.32 10.15 3.77
CA LEU A 62 12.40 9.78 5.19
C LEU A 62 13.72 9.11 5.55
N CYS A 63 14.25 8.23 4.69
CA CYS A 63 15.56 7.63 4.87
C CYS A 63 16.65 8.71 4.92
N LYS A 64 16.60 9.70 4.04
CA LYS A 64 17.55 10.82 4.01
C LYS A 64 17.42 11.73 5.24
N GLU A 65 16.21 11.97 5.72
CA GLU A 65 15.95 12.77 6.94
C GLU A 65 16.41 12.05 8.21
N ALA A 66 16.19 10.74 8.30
CA ALA A 66 16.59 9.94 9.45
C ALA A 66 18.11 9.69 9.47
N ASN A 67 18.68 9.26 8.34
CA ASN A 67 20.10 9.01 8.20
C ASN A 67 20.56 9.22 6.75
N PRO A 68 21.23 10.34 6.44
CA PRO A 68 21.76 10.62 5.10
C PRO A 68 22.71 9.54 4.56
N LEU A 69 23.38 8.79 5.44
CA LEU A 69 24.34 7.73 5.12
C LEU A 69 23.73 6.33 5.19
N MET A 70 22.38 6.22 5.22
CA MET A 70 21.71 4.93 5.26
C MET A 70 22.07 4.08 4.03
N ASP A 71 22.49 2.85 4.30
CA ASP A 71 22.88 1.86 3.31
C ASP A 71 21.69 1.39 2.46
N GLU A 72 22.00 0.87 1.28
CA GLU A 72 20.98 0.44 0.33
C GLU A 72 20.16 -0.75 0.83
N SER A 73 20.80 -1.69 1.53
CA SER A 73 20.12 -2.85 2.13
C SER A 73 19.08 -2.42 3.17
N SER A 74 19.41 -1.50 4.06
CA SER A 74 18.46 -0.98 5.05
C SER A 74 17.29 -0.26 4.38
N LYS A 75 17.55 0.60 3.40
CA LYS A 75 16.50 1.27 2.61
C LYS A 75 15.55 0.26 1.97
N LEU A 76 16.12 -0.78 1.38
CA LEU A 76 15.35 -1.84 0.74
C LEU A 76 14.54 -2.67 1.73
N GLN A 77 15.06 -2.90 2.94
CA GLN A 77 14.32 -3.56 4.01
C GLN A 77 13.10 -2.74 4.42
N TYR A 78 13.26 -1.42 4.62
CA TYR A 78 12.12 -0.53 4.91
C TYR A 78 11.08 -0.52 3.78
N LEU A 79 11.51 -0.53 2.52
CA LEU A 79 10.62 -0.64 1.35
C LEU A 79 9.81 -1.95 1.36
N LYS A 80 10.46 -3.07 1.71
CA LYS A 80 9.84 -4.41 1.76
C LYS A 80 8.87 -4.54 2.93
N ASP A 81 9.20 -3.96 4.09
CA ASP A 81 8.41 -4.08 5.32
C ASP A 81 7.20 -3.15 5.34
N GLY A 82 7.33 -1.95 4.79
CA GLY A 82 6.25 -0.97 4.75
C GLY A 82 5.28 -1.16 3.58
N LEU A 83 5.49 -2.14 2.70
CA LEU A 83 4.66 -2.30 1.52
C LEU A 83 3.25 -2.80 1.85
N LYS A 84 2.24 -2.32 1.10
CA LYS A 84 0.86 -2.80 1.24
C LYS A 84 0.75 -4.30 0.94
N SER A 85 -0.02 -5.01 1.76
CA SER A 85 -0.15 -6.47 1.72
C SER A 85 -0.52 -7.02 0.34
N SER A 86 -1.32 -6.25 -0.42
CA SER A 86 -1.74 -6.66 -1.75
C SER A 86 -0.53 -6.89 -2.66
N LEU A 87 0.49 -6.04 -2.62
CA LEU A 87 1.65 -6.13 -3.52
C LEU A 87 2.84 -6.91 -2.93
N ARG A 88 2.83 -7.13 -1.60
CA ARG A 88 3.98 -7.60 -0.84
C ARG A 88 4.50 -8.95 -1.31
N PHE A 89 3.61 -9.92 -1.50
CA PHE A 89 4.00 -11.26 -1.91
C PHE A 89 4.69 -11.26 -3.29
N ASP A 90 4.08 -10.60 -4.27
CA ASP A 90 4.55 -10.61 -5.66
C ASP A 90 5.93 -9.93 -5.81
N ILE A 91 6.16 -8.84 -5.07
CA ILE A 91 7.44 -8.12 -5.10
C ILE A 91 8.52 -8.89 -4.36
N LEU A 92 8.21 -9.47 -3.19
CA LEU A 92 9.19 -10.29 -2.45
C LEU A 92 9.61 -11.52 -3.26
N LEU A 93 8.70 -12.11 -4.03
CA LEU A 93 9.01 -13.22 -4.93
C LEU A 93 10.01 -12.83 -6.04
N LYS A 94 10.01 -11.57 -6.49
CA LYS A 94 11.02 -11.06 -7.44
C LYS A 94 12.38 -10.81 -6.81
N ASN A 95 12.44 -10.82 -5.47
CA ASN A 95 13.65 -10.65 -4.68
C ASN A 95 14.56 -9.50 -5.18
N PRO A 96 14.06 -8.24 -5.20
CA PRO A 96 14.89 -7.11 -5.58
C PRO A 96 16.09 -6.99 -4.65
N THR A 97 17.24 -6.63 -5.21
CA THR A 97 18.51 -6.43 -4.51
C THR A 97 18.88 -4.97 -4.35
N THR A 98 18.32 -4.10 -5.20
CA THR A 98 18.49 -2.64 -5.16
C THR A 98 17.16 -1.93 -4.96
N THR A 99 17.22 -0.67 -4.52
CA THR A 99 16.01 0.17 -4.38
C THR A 99 15.38 0.47 -5.74
N GLU A 100 16.18 0.57 -6.79
CA GLU A 100 15.72 0.80 -8.16
C GLU A 100 15.02 -0.43 -8.75
N GLU A 101 15.58 -1.63 -8.53
CA GLU A 101 14.93 -2.89 -8.93
C GLU A 101 13.58 -3.05 -8.22
N PHE A 102 13.54 -2.74 -6.92
CA PHE A 102 12.29 -2.74 -6.17
C PHE A 102 11.25 -1.83 -6.84
N LEU A 103 11.61 -0.58 -7.15
CA LEU A 103 10.69 0.36 -7.79
C LEU A 103 10.17 -0.18 -9.13
N LYS A 104 11.07 -0.70 -9.96
CA LYS A 104 10.74 -1.25 -11.27
C LYS A 104 9.78 -2.43 -11.18
N TYR A 105 10.04 -3.40 -10.30
CA TYR A 105 9.14 -4.54 -10.14
C TYR A 105 7.81 -4.15 -9.55
N ALA A 106 7.83 -3.29 -8.53
CA ALA A 106 6.63 -2.86 -7.84
C ALA A 106 5.70 -2.04 -8.75
N GLN A 107 6.25 -1.15 -9.59
CA GLN A 107 5.48 -0.44 -10.62
C GLN A 107 4.84 -1.39 -11.62
N LYS A 108 5.61 -2.35 -12.14
CA LYS A 108 5.10 -3.32 -13.11
C LYS A 108 3.97 -4.17 -12.54
N ILE A 109 4.10 -4.61 -11.28
CA ILE A 109 3.07 -5.42 -10.62
C ILE A 109 1.81 -4.58 -10.35
N GLU A 110 1.97 -3.33 -9.91
CA GLU A 110 0.84 -2.42 -9.69
C GLU A 110 0.08 -2.13 -11.00
N GLU A 111 0.80 -1.90 -12.10
CA GLU A 111 0.22 -1.74 -13.43
C GLU A 111 -0.55 -2.99 -13.90
N LEU A 112 0.06 -4.18 -13.78
CA LEU A 112 -0.58 -5.43 -14.17
C LEU A 112 -1.86 -5.70 -13.36
N ARG A 113 -1.86 -5.38 -12.07
CA ARG A 113 -3.04 -5.52 -11.20
C ARG A 113 -4.13 -4.53 -11.58
N SER A 114 -3.78 -3.29 -11.89
CA SER A 114 -4.75 -2.30 -12.36
C SER A 114 -5.42 -2.73 -13.68
N LEU A 115 -4.66 -3.33 -14.60
CA LEU A 115 -5.19 -3.86 -15.85
C LEU A 115 -6.12 -5.06 -15.62
N ASP A 116 -5.75 -5.98 -14.73
CA ASP A 116 -6.57 -7.15 -14.36
C ASP A 116 -7.91 -6.73 -13.73
N GLU A 117 -7.87 -5.75 -12.82
CA GLU A 117 -9.07 -5.17 -12.20
C GLU A 117 -10.01 -4.54 -13.24
N GLN A 118 -9.47 -3.83 -14.24
CA GLN A 118 -10.26 -3.25 -15.33
C GLN A 118 -10.89 -4.31 -16.23
N GLN A 119 -10.17 -5.39 -16.54
CA GLN A 119 -10.70 -6.49 -17.36
C GLN A 119 -11.82 -7.23 -16.64
N GLY A 120 -11.67 -7.53 -15.34
CA GLY A 120 -12.73 -8.16 -14.54
C GLY A 120 -14.01 -7.31 -14.46
N MET A 121 -13.88 -5.99 -14.38
CA MET A 121 -15.03 -5.07 -14.39
C MET A 121 -15.78 -5.08 -15.74
N MET A 122 -15.06 -5.18 -16.87
CA MET A 122 -15.66 -5.26 -18.22
C MET A 122 -16.37 -6.60 -18.47
N GLU A 123 -15.83 -7.71 -17.97
CA GLU A 123 -16.47 -9.03 -18.11
C GLU A 123 -17.77 -9.13 -17.29
N GLN A 124 -17.80 -8.57 -16.08
CA GLN A 124 -19.02 -8.58 -15.23
C GLN A 124 -20.16 -7.73 -15.80
N SER A 125 -19.84 -6.60 -16.43
CA SER A 125 -20.84 -5.72 -17.07
C SER A 125 -21.37 -6.28 -18.39
N SER A 126 -20.63 -7.19 -19.03
CA SER A 126 -21.03 -7.86 -20.28
C SER A 126 -21.98 -9.06 -20.07
N GLN A 127 -22.09 -9.60 -18.84
CA GLN A 127 -22.95 -10.77 -18.54
C GLN A 127 -24.35 -10.42 -18.02
N GLN A 128 -24.68 -9.14 -17.82
CA GLN A 128 -26.04 -8.70 -17.46
C GLN A 128 -26.78 -8.14 -18.68
N GLN A 129 -27.16 -9.02 -19.62
CA GLN A 129 -28.27 -8.71 -20.54
C GLN A 129 -29.60 -9.22 -19.92
N PRO A 130 -30.64 -8.38 -19.76
CA PRO A 130 -31.97 -8.85 -19.39
C PRO A 130 -32.62 -9.56 -20.60
N ASN A 131 -32.85 -10.87 -20.48
CA ASN A 131 -33.76 -11.58 -21.38
C ASN A 131 -35.21 -11.17 -21.08
N LEU A 132 -35.69 -10.13 -21.77
CA LEU A 132 -37.11 -9.90 -22.07
C LEU A 132 -37.19 -10.09 -23.58
N ILE A 133 -37.87 -11.09 -24.15
CA ILE A 133 -39.31 -11.17 -24.36
C ILE A 133 -39.65 -12.61 -24.80
N THR A 134 -40.76 -13.19 -24.35
CA THR A 134 -41.66 -13.96 -25.24
C THR A 134 -43.09 -13.85 -24.70
N THR A 135 -43.86 -13.04 -25.41
CA THR A 135 -45.32 -13.03 -25.41
C THR A 135 -45.84 -14.30 -26.09
N SER A 136 -46.77 -15.03 -25.47
CA SER A 136 -47.87 -15.61 -26.23
C SER A 136 -49.11 -15.78 -25.36
N ALA A 137 -50.24 -15.59 -26.02
CA ALA A 137 -51.50 -15.18 -25.47
C ALA A 137 -52.33 -16.35 -24.90
N ARG A 138 -53.16 -15.94 -23.94
CA ARG A 138 -54.39 -16.57 -23.44
C ARG A 138 -55.20 -17.33 -24.50
N SER A 139 -55.51 -18.60 -24.26
CA SER A 139 -56.80 -19.20 -24.61
C SER A 139 -57.04 -20.52 -23.87
N SER A 140 -58.10 -20.50 -23.07
CA SER A 140 -58.76 -21.65 -22.45
C SER A 140 -59.51 -22.47 -23.50
N ASN A 141 -59.49 -23.80 -23.44
CA ASN A 141 -60.66 -24.68 -23.65
C ASN A 141 -60.31 -26.19 -23.54
N SER A 142 -60.71 -26.78 -22.39
CA SER A 142 -61.65 -27.90 -22.22
C SER A 142 -61.67 -29.14 -23.15
N LEU A 143 -61.67 -30.31 -22.47
CA LEU A 143 -62.43 -31.57 -22.68
C LEU A 143 -61.86 -32.75 -23.50
N ALA A 144 -61.77 -33.87 -22.77
CA ALA A 144 -62.38 -35.18 -23.04
C ALA A 144 -61.57 -36.30 -23.74
N ASN A 145 -61.23 -37.30 -22.90
CA ASN A 145 -61.72 -38.69 -22.95
C ASN A 145 -61.19 -39.77 -23.93
N TYR A 146 -61.04 -40.95 -23.31
CA TYR A 146 -60.97 -42.35 -23.83
C TYR A 146 -59.67 -42.71 -24.58
N ALA A 147 -59.04 -43.87 -24.43
CA ALA A 147 -59.46 -45.25 -24.08
C ALA A 147 -58.19 -46.04 -23.65
N ARG A 148 -58.13 -47.31 -23.23
CA ARG A 148 -59.05 -48.45 -23.06
C ARG A 148 -58.29 -49.53 -22.25
N THR A 149 -59.06 -50.35 -21.56
CA THR A 149 -58.76 -51.62 -20.86
C THR A 149 -57.94 -52.67 -21.65
N SER A 150 -57.19 -53.55 -20.93
CA SER A 150 -57.47 -55.01 -20.81
C SER A 150 -56.42 -55.81 -20.00
N GLN A 151 -56.94 -56.70 -19.14
CA GLN A 151 -56.53 -58.11 -18.86
C GLN A 151 -55.26 -58.42 -18.03
N THR A 152 -55.43 -58.91 -16.78
CA THR A 152 -55.49 -60.33 -16.25
C THR A 152 -54.13 -60.91 -15.88
N ASN A 153 -54.00 -61.46 -14.66
CA ASN A 153 -53.67 -62.88 -14.44
C ASN A 153 -53.64 -63.28 -12.95
N ASN A 154 -54.43 -64.33 -12.68
CA ASN A 154 -54.40 -65.40 -11.65
C ASN A 154 -54.01 -65.11 -10.20
#